data_AF-A0A4D4JGU7-F1
#
_entry.id   AF-A0A4D4JGU7-F1
#
_cell.length_a   1.000
_cell.length_b   1.000
_cell.length_c   1.000
_cell.angle_alpha   90.00
_cell.angle_beta   90.00
_cell.angle_gamma   90.00
#
_symmetry.space_group_name_H-M   'P 1'
#
loop_
_entity.id
_entity.type
_entity.pdbx_description
1 polymer ?
#
loop_
_entity_poly.entity_id
_entity_poly.type
_entity_poly.pdbx_seq_one_letter_code
_entity_poly.pdbx_strand_id
1 'polypeptide(L)'
;MTKTYESAAILLLRRLAGRLADSTLESLWSYLGAGELVMLEDTLFGALELEDVALTQDEVRTLRDMLDDPNDARLNDVTVLSTEQPEQRYRFTAGTENGANEAAVTETDRVVIGEVSKLPSVRRVLRARRHPAGSGPAGQGTWVYLVQVAAGTYVPHVLPGISSALLLSDAGTYPVEVVAEGEELPPYQSAALTTGRQIWPPDPGERP
;
A
#
# COMPACT_ATOMS: atom_id res chain seq x y z
N MET A 1 4.50 -23.39 -9.50
CA MET A 1 4.71 -22.15 -10.26
C MET A 1 5.98 -21.52 -9.74
N THR A 2 6.97 -21.29 -10.59
CA THR A 2 8.18 -20.55 -10.22
C THR A 2 7.77 -19.10 -9.95
N LYS A 3 8.03 -18.59 -8.74
CA LYS A 3 7.82 -17.15 -8.46
C LYS A 3 8.79 -16.36 -9.34
N THR A 4 8.30 -15.34 -10.03
CA THR A 4 9.16 -14.36 -10.71
C THR A 4 9.64 -13.32 -9.69
N TYR A 5 10.77 -12.66 -9.98
CA TYR A 5 11.28 -11.52 -9.21
C TYR A 5 10.15 -10.53 -8.86
N GLU A 6 9.41 -10.10 -9.88
CA GLU A 6 8.34 -9.11 -9.72
C GLU A 6 7.24 -9.63 -8.79
N SER A 7 6.85 -10.90 -8.91
CA SER A 7 5.83 -11.49 -8.04
C SER A 7 6.30 -11.55 -6.58
N ALA A 8 7.59 -11.82 -6.35
CA ALA A 8 8.20 -11.80 -5.02
C ALA A 8 8.28 -10.37 -4.46
N ALA A 9 8.71 -9.41 -5.27
CA ALA A 9 8.77 -7.99 -4.90
C ALA A 9 7.38 -7.44 -4.54
N ILE A 10 6.36 -7.66 -5.38
CA ILE A 10 4.97 -7.27 -5.11
C ILE A 10 4.50 -7.85 -3.77
N LEU A 11 4.75 -9.14 -3.53
CA LEU A 11 4.34 -9.80 -2.29
C LEU A 11 5.03 -9.20 -1.07
N LEU A 12 6.35 -8.97 -1.15
CA LEU A 12 7.12 -8.41 -0.05
C LEU A 12 6.71 -6.98 0.26
N LEU A 13 6.62 -6.11 -0.74
CA LEU A 13 6.20 -4.71 -0.55
C LEU A 13 4.81 -4.61 0.09
N ARG A 14 3.87 -5.48 -0.30
CA ARG A 14 2.55 -5.54 0.34
C ARG A 14 2.61 -5.93 1.81
N ARG A 15 3.47 -6.89 2.18
CA ARG A 15 3.66 -7.32 3.58
C ARG A 15 4.38 -6.27 4.44
N LEU A 16 5.13 -5.38 3.81
CA LEU A 16 5.80 -4.25 4.45
C LEU A 16 4.90 -3.01 4.57
N ALA A 17 3.72 -3.00 3.95
CA ALA A 17 2.75 -1.93 4.11
C ALA A 17 2.32 -1.78 5.57
N GLY A 18 2.38 -0.55 6.06
CA GLY A 18 2.16 -0.24 7.47
C GLY A 18 3.31 -0.63 8.41
N ARG A 19 4.45 -1.09 7.88
CA ARG A 19 5.69 -1.27 8.65
C ARG A 19 6.78 -0.32 8.20
N LEU A 20 6.89 -0.08 6.89
CA LEU A 20 7.67 1.00 6.32
C LEU A 20 6.88 2.32 6.32
N ALA A 21 7.60 3.43 6.27
CA ALA A 21 7.06 4.75 5.99
C ALA A 21 6.39 4.77 4.60
N ASP A 22 5.29 5.51 4.48
CA ASP A 22 4.48 5.51 3.25
C ASP A 22 5.27 6.02 2.04
N SER A 23 6.10 7.05 2.22
CA SER A 23 6.95 7.61 1.17
C SER A 23 8.04 6.63 0.72
N THR A 24 8.58 5.85 1.65
CA THR A 24 9.54 4.79 1.34
C THR A 24 8.87 3.71 0.49
N LEU A 25 7.70 3.25 0.92
CA LEU A 25 6.95 2.23 0.19
C LEU A 25 6.52 2.71 -1.20
N GLU A 26 6.07 3.96 -1.31
CA GLU A 26 5.75 4.62 -2.57
C GLU A 26 6.97 4.65 -3.52
N SER A 27 8.15 5.00 -3.01
CA SER A 27 9.39 4.99 -3.79
C SER A 27 9.74 3.59 -4.30
N LEU A 28 9.62 2.57 -3.44
CA LEU A 28 9.87 1.17 -3.80
C LEU A 28 8.92 0.67 -4.90
N TRP A 29 7.64 1.01 -4.80
CA TRP A 29 6.67 0.72 -5.88
C TRP A 29 7.00 1.44 -7.18
N SER A 30 7.47 2.69 -7.10
CA SER A 30 7.88 3.46 -8.27
C SER A 30 9.08 2.81 -8.96
N TYR A 31 10.10 2.37 -8.21
CA TYR A 31 11.24 1.66 -8.79
C TYR A 31 10.82 0.33 -9.43
N LEU A 32 9.93 -0.43 -8.78
CA LEU A 32 9.40 -1.67 -9.34
C LEU A 32 8.67 -1.42 -10.66
N GLY A 33 7.78 -0.42 -10.69
CA GLY A 33 7.02 -0.06 -11.88
C GLY A 33 7.88 0.50 -13.02
N ALA A 34 9.03 1.09 -12.71
CA ALA A 34 10.00 1.57 -13.69
C ALA A 34 10.98 0.47 -14.16
N GLY A 35 11.00 -0.70 -13.52
CA GLY A 35 11.99 -1.75 -13.77
C GLY A 35 13.39 -1.43 -13.23
N GLU A 36 13.50 -0.46 -12.31
CA GLU A 36 14.75 -0.03 -11.69
C GLU A 36 15.11 -0.95 -10.50
N LEU A 37 15.38 -2.22 -10.80
CA LEU A 37 15.47 -3.28 -9.79
C LEU A 37 16.63 -3.11 -8.80
N VAL A 38 17.78 -2.61 -9.28
CA VAL A 38 18.94 -2.32 -8.41
C VAL A 38 18.60 -1.23 -7.40
N MET A 39 17.93 -0.16 -7.85
CA MET A 39 17.50 0.93 -6.97
C MET A 39 16.44 0.45 -5.97
N LEU A 40 15.55 -0.45 -6.39
CA LEU A 40 14.58 -1.08 -5.51
C LEU A 40 15.26 -1.86 -4.38
N GLU A 41 16.24 -2.70 -4.71
CA GLU A 41 16.95 -3.51 -3.71
C GLU A 41 17.76 -2.66 -2.74
N ASP A 42 18.57 -1.73 -3.24
CA ASP A 42 19.40 -0.87 -2.40
C ASP A 42 18.54 0.00 -1.47
N THR A 43 17.44 0.55 -1.99
CA THR A 43 16.49 1.31 -1.18
C THR A 43 15.79 0.42 -0.16
N LEU A 44 15.42 -0.82 -0.51
CA LEU A 44 14.75 -1.74 0.40
C LEU A 44 15.66 -2.11 1.56
N PHE A 45 16.91 -2.55 1.29
CA PHE A 45 17.85 -2.87 2.36
C PHE A 45 18.15 -1.67 3.25
N GLY A 46 18.41 -0.51 2.65
CA GLY A 46 18.64 0.72 3.41
C GLY A 46 17.45 1.13 4.28
N ALA A 47 16.22 0.94 3.78
CA ALA A 47 15.01 1.24 4.53
C ALA A 47 14.77 0.25 5.68
N LEU A 48 15.01 -1.05 5.48
CA LEU A 48 14.87 -2.06 6.54
C LEU A 48 15.79 -1.76 7.72
N GLU A 49 17.02 -1.33 7.45
CA GLU A 49 17.99 -0.92 8.47
C GLU A 49 17.59 0.42 9.12
N LEU A 50 17.36 1.46 8.31
CA LEU A 50 17.10 2.81 8.80
C LEU A 50 15.82 2.93 9.62
N GLU A 51 14.77 2.20 9.22
CA GLU A 51 13.45 2.23 9.86
C GLU A 51 13.25 1.11 10.90
N ASP A 52 14.30 0.32 11.18
CA ASP A 52 14.29 -0.81 12.12
C ASP A 52 13.12 -1.79 11.86
N VAL A 53 12.95 -2.16 10.59
CA VAL A 53 11.89 -3.08 10.15
C VAL A 53 12.44 -4.50 10.09
N ALA A 54 12.22 -5.23 11.18
CA ALA A 54 12.52 -6.67 11.21
C ALA A 54 11.56 -7.44 10.30
N LEU A 55 12.05 -8.49 9.60
CA LEU A 55 11.28 -9.36 8.70
C LEU A 55 10.88 -10.69 9.34
N THR A 56 9.79 -11.31 8.90
CA THR A 56 9.51 -12.72 9.23
C THR A 56 10.40 -13.67 8.42
N GLN A 57 10.50 -14.94 8.84
CA GLN A 57 11.25 -15.96 8.10
C GLN A 57 10.75 -16.11 6.65
N ASP A 58 9.43 -16.05 6.44
CA ASP A 58 8.83 -16.12 5.11
C ASP A 58 9.08 -14.87 4.26
N GLU A 59 9.20 -13.70 4.88
CA GLU A 59 9.59 -12.47 4.21
C GLU A 59 11.07 -12.51 3.81
N VAL A 60 11.96 -13.02 4.66
CA VAL A 60 13.38 -13.23 4.31
C VAL A 60 13.52 -14.21 3.13
N ARG A 61 12.72 -15.29 3.12
CA ARG A 61 12.69 -16.21 1.96
C ARG A 61 12.21 -15.50 0.69
N THR A 62 11.17 -14.69 0.80
CA THR A 62 10.64 -13.92 -0.34
C THR A 62 11.65 -12.88 -0.83
N LEU A 63 12.36 -12.20 0.07
CA LEU A 63 13.45 -11.30 -0.27
C LEU A 63 14.57 -12.04 -0.98
N ARG A 64 14.97 -13.22 -0.48
CA ARG A 64 15.98 -14.06 -1.14
C ARG A 64 15.57 -14.48 -2.55
N ASP A 65 14.29 -14.77 -2.77
CA ASP A 65 13.75 -15.10 -4.11
C ASP A 65 13.85 -13.92 -5.10
N MET A 66 14.05 -12.69 -4.62
CA MET A 66 14.30 -11.51 -5.47
C MET A 66 15.78 -11.40 -5.86
N LEU A 67 16.72 -11.84 -5.03
CA LEU A 67 18.14 -11.56 -5.28
C LEU A 67 18.74 -12.51 -6.32
N ASP A 68 19.64 -11.98 -7.15
CA ASP A 68 20.45 -12.78 -8.08
C ASP A 68 21.36 -13.77 -7.31
N ASP A 69 21.89 -13.35 -6.15
CA ASP A 69 22.64 -14.22 -5.24
C ASP A 69 21.80 -14.55 -3.99
N PRO A 70 21.36 -15.81 -3.80
CA PRO A 70 20.60 -16.19 -2.62
C PRO A 70 21.39 -16.11 -1.30
N ASN A 71 22.71 -15.94 -1.36
CA ASN A 71 23.62 -15.75 -0.23
C ASN A 71 24.20 -14.32 -0.16
N ASP A 72 23.53 -13.35 -0.78
CA ASP A 72 23.92 -11.93 -0.71
C ASP A 72 24.23 -11.53 0.73
N ALA A 73 25.41 -10.93 0.93
CA ALA A 73 25.91 -10.58 2.26
C ALA A 73 24.99 -9.62 3.02
N ARG A 74 24.22 -8.77 2.30
CA ARG A 74 23.24 -7.83 2.88
C ARG A 74 22.16 -8.56 3.67
N LEU A 75 21.86 -9.82 3.37
CA LEU A 75 20.89 -10.63 4.12
C LEU A 75 21.33 -10.90 5.56
N ASN A 76 22.62 -10.81 5.89
CA ASN A 76 23.11 -11.03 7.25
C ASN A 76 22.76 -9.86 8.19
N ASP A 77 22.52 -8.68 7.64
CA ASP A 77 22.21 -7.46 8.41
C ASP A 77 20.69 -7.27 8.60
N VAL A 78 19.88 -8.13 7.95
CA VAL A 78 18.42 -8.11 8.10
C VAL A 78 18.03 -8.67 9.47
N THR A 79 17.39 -7.83 10.29
CA THR A 79 16.78 -8.28 11.55
C THR A 79 15.61 -9.21 11.28
N VAL A 80 15.58 -10.38 11.93
CA VAL A 80 14.51 -11.37 11.76
C VAL A 80 13.66 -11.47 13.01
N LEU A 81 12.35 -11.33 12.85
CA LEU A 81 11.35 -11.51 13.90
C LEU A 81 11.39 -12.94 14.42
N SER A 82 11.30 -13.09 15.75
CA SER A 82 11.15 -14.40 16.39
C SER A 82 9.73 -14.95 16.30
N THR A 83 8.76 -14.12 15.90
CA THR A 83 7.35 -14.48 15.66
C THR A 83 7.04 -14.47 14.17
N GLU A 84 6.17 -15.38 13.75
CA GLU A 84 5.68 -15.47 12.36
C GLU A 84 4.65 -14.39 12.02
N GLN A 85 4.08 -13.71 13.02
CA GLN A 85 3.08 -12.67 12.82
C GLN A 85 3.60 -11.32 13.32
N PRO A 86 3.86 -10.35 12.44
CA PRO A 86 4.24 -9.00 12.86
C PRO A 86 3.07 -8.33 13.58
N GLU A 87 3.38 -7.50 14.58
CA GLU A 87 2.38 -6.76 15.33
C GLU A 87 1.60 -5.81 14.41
N GLN A 88 0.28 -5.79 14.58
CA GLN A 88 -0.58 -4.89 13.82
C GLN A 88 -0.40 -3.46 14.32
N ARG A 89 0.40 -2.66 13.59
CA ARG A 89 0.72 -1.26 13.93
C ARG A 89 -0.43 -0.29 13.70
N TYR A 90 -1.47 -0.69 12.96
CA TYR A 90 -2.55 0.20 12.55
C TYR A 90 -3.93 -0.46 12.61
N ARG A 91 -4.95 0.36 12.91
CA ARG A 91 -6.37 0.03 12.73
C ARG A 91 -7.00 0.96 11.69
N PHE A 92 -8.09 0.51 11.07
CA PHE A 92 -8.83 1.27 10.08
C PHE A 92 -10.25 1.59 10.54
N THR A 93 -10.79 2.70 10.04
CA THR A 93 -12.16 3.16 10.26
C THR A 93 -12.71 3.76 8.96
N ALA A 94 -14.02 3.65 8.72
CA ALA A 94 -14.65 4.18 7.50
C ALA A 94 -14.70 5.73 7.47
N GLY A 95 -14.45 6.37 8.62
CA GLY A 95 -14.44 7.81 8.87
C GLY A 95 -14.14 8.10 10.35
N THR A 96 -14.22 9.36 10.76
CA THR A 96 -14.30 9.78 12.17
C THR A 96 -15.52 9.19 12.86
N GLU A 97 -15.36 8.86 14.13
CA GLU A 97 -16.47 8.45 15.00
C GLU A 97 -17.49 9.58 15.25
N ASN A 98 -17.20 10.83 14.85
CA ASN A 98 -17.97 12.02 15.20
C ASN A 98 -18.97 12.50 14.13
N GLY A 99 -19.13 11.79 13.01
CA GLY A 99 -20.30 11.91 12.11
C GLY A 99 -20.54 13.26 11.41
N ALA A 100 -19.70 14.27 11.60
CA ALA A 100 -19.90 15.59 11.00
C ALA A 100 -19.18 15.70 9.64
N ASN A 101 -19.98 15.66 8.57
CA ASN A 101 -19.63 16.12 7.21
C ASN A 101 -18.58 15.32 6.41
N GLU A 102 -18.47 14.01 6.66
CA GLU A 102 -17.42 13.14 6.08
C GLU A 102 -17.86 12.35 4.83
N ALA A 103 -19.16 12.38 4.51
CA ALA A 103 -19.71 11.78 3.29
C ALA A 103 -19.38 12.58 2.02
N ALA A 104 -19.04 13.87 2.18
CA ALA A 104 -18.73 14.77 1.08
C ALA A 104 -17.41 14.37 0.40
N VAL A 105 -17.44 14.36 -0.94
CA VAL A 105 -16.25 14.20 -1.78
C VAL A 105 -15.33 15.39 -1.55
N THR A 106 -14.13 15.11 -1.05
CA THR A 106 -13.05 16.09 -0.81
C THR A 106 -12.32 16.43 -2.12
N GLU A 107 -11.50 17.48 -2.12
CA GLU A 107 -10.67 17.81 -3.29
C GLU A 107 -9.69 16.67 -3.62
N THR A 108 -9.08 16.08 -2.59
CA THR A 108 -8.22 14.91 -2.72
C THR A 108 -8.96 13.72 -3.37
N ASP A 109 -10.22 13.47 -2.97
CA ASP A 109 -11.03 12.42 -3.60
C ASP A 109 -11.22 12.70 -5.09
N ARG A 110 -11.48 13.96 -5.48
CA ARG A 110 -11.65 14.33 -6.90
C ARG A 110 -10.38 14.08 -7.71
N VAL A 111 -9.20 14.35 -7.14
CA VAL A 111 -7.91 14.07 -7.80
C VAL A 111 -7.74 12.57 -8.01
N VAL A 112 -7.93 11.76 -6.97
CA VAL A 112 -7.83 10.29 -7.08
C VAL A 112 -8.85 9.74 -8.07
N ILE A 113 -10.11 10.16 -7.99
CA ILE A 113 -11.18 9.77 -8.92
C ILE A 113 -10.85 10.19 -10.35
N GLY A 114 -10.32 11.39 -10.54
CA GLY A 114 -9.89 11.92 -11.83
C GLY A 114 -8.86 11.00 -12.48
N GLU A 115 -7.83 10.58 -11.75
CA GLU A 115 -6.82 9.66 -12.27
C GLU A 115 -7.36 8.25 -12.51
N VAL A 116 -8.07 7.66 -11.54
CA VAL A 116 -8.53 6.27 -11.69
C VAL A 116 -9.58 6.11 -12.78
N SER A 117 -10.37 7.16 -13.07
CA SER A 117 -11.39 7.12 -14.12
C SER A 117 -10.80 6.98 -15.54
N LYS A 118 -9.51 7.30 -15.71
CA LYS A 118 -8.77 7.14 -16.97
C LYS A 118 -8.27 5.71 -17.18
N LEU A 119 -8.34 4.87 -16.15
CA LEU A 119 -7.75 3.53 -16.13
C LEU A 119 -8.85 2.45 -16.27
N PRO A 120 -8.98 1.78 -17.43
CA PRO A 120 -10.02 0.77 -17.65
C PRO A 120 -9.93 -0.45 -16.73
N SER A 121 -8.76 -0.68 -16.14
CA SER A 121 -8.50 -1.78 -15.20
C SER A 121 -9.03 -1.49 -13.79
N VAL A 122 -9.28 -0.24 -13.40
CA VAL A 122 -9.77 0.06 -12.05
C VAL A 122 -11.24 -0.31 -11.92
N ARG A 123 -11.59 -0.99 -10.83
CA ARG A 123 -12.93 -1.49 -10.54
C ARG A 123 -13.63 -0.65 -9.49
N ARG A 124 -12.90 -0.27 -8.44
CA ARG A 124 -13.39 0.63 -7.39
C ARG A 124 -12.25 1.29 -6.65
N VAL A 125 -12.56 2.42 -6.03
CA VAL A 125 -11.71 3.11 -5.07
C VAL A 125 -12.45 3.18 -3.75
N LEU A 126 -11.76 2.75 -2.70
CA LEU A 126 -12.20 2.89 -1.33
C LEU A 126 -11.28 3.86 -0.60
N ARG A 127 -11.81 4.53 0.40
CA ARG A 127 -11.04 5.36 1.32
C ARG A 127 -11.29 4.90 2.75
N ALA A 128 -10.22 4.73 3.51
CA ALA A 128 -10.27 4.37 4.92
C ALA A 128 -9.38 5.29 5.74
N ARG A 129 -9.73 5.54 7.00
CA ARG A 129 -8.89 6.30 7.91
C ARG A 129 -8.06 5.35 8.75
N ARG A 130 -6.73 5.47 8.63
CA ARG A 130 -5.72 4.68 9.33
C ARG A 130 -5.30 5.38 10.61
N HIS A 131 -5.31 4.66 11.72
CA HIS A 131 -4.89 5.14 13.04
C HIS A 131 -3.81 4.23 13.61
N PRO A 132 -2.78 4.77 14.29
CA PRO A 132 -1.82 3.94 15.03
C PRO A 132 -2.54 3.03 16.03
N ALA A 133 -2.09 1.78 16.16
CA ALA A 133 -2.60 0.85 17.15
C ALA A 133 -2.39 1.42 18.57
N GLY A 134 -3.36 1.21 19.45
CA GLY A 134 -3.34 1.76 20.82
C GLY A 134 -3.67 3.26 20.93
N SER A 135 -3.77 4.01 19.82
CA SER A 135 -4.27 5.39 19.88
C SER A 135 -5.73 5.42 20.36
N GLY A 136 -6.13 6.46 21.11
CA GLY A 136 -7.55 6.64 21.45
C GLY A 136 -8.40 6.96 20.21
N PRO A 137 -9.74 6.94 20.31
CA PRO A 137 -10.62 7.29 19.19
C PRO A 137 -10.47 8.74 18.69
N ALA A 138 -9.90 9.62 19.52
CA ALA A 138 -9.54 10.99 19.16
C ALA A 138 -8.14 11.14 18.52
N GLY A 139 -7.44 10.03 18.24
CA GLY A 139 -6.12 10.07 17.59
C GLY A 139 -6.17 10.68 16.18
N GLN A 140 -5.11 11.41 15.79
CA GLN A 140 -4.99 11.93 14.44
C GLN A 140 -4.74 10.78 13.45
N GLY A 141 -5.80 10.22 12.88
CA GLY A 141 -5.71 9.27 11.78
C GLY A 141 -5.49 9.96 10.43
N THR A 142 -4.78 9.29 9.53
CA THR A 142 -4.56 9.72 8.13
C THR A 142 -5.48 8.97 7.17
N TRP A 143 -5.81 9.58 6.03
CA TRP A 143 -6.54 8.88 4.98
C TRP A 143 -5.62 7.94 4.21
N VAL A 144 -6.13 6.77 3.84
CA VAL A 144 -5.51 5.82 2.93
C VAL A 144 -6.51 5.51 1.82
N TYR A 145 -6.04 5.60 0.58
CA TYR A 145 -6.83 5.23 -0.59
C TYR A 145 -6.49 3.81 -1.01
N LEU A 146 -7.50 2.98 -1.19
CA LEU A 146 -7.36 1.63 -1.71
C LEU A 146 -7.98 1.56 -3.10
N VAL A 147 -7.16 1.30 -4.11
CA VAL A 147 -7.57 1.17 -5.50
C VAL A 147 -7.61 -0.31 -5.84
N GLN A 148 -8.81 -0.83 -6.09
CA GLN A 148 -8.97 -2.20 -6.54
C GLN A 148 -9.00 -2.23 -8.08
N VAL A 149 -8.12 -3.04 -8.66
CA VAL A 149 -8.01 -3.26 -10.10
C VAL A 149 -8.47 -4.67 -10.48
N ALA A 150 -8.76 -4.87 -11.76
CA ALA A 150 -9.16 -6.17 -12.31
C ALA A 150 -8.09 -7.24 -12.06
N ALA A 151 -8.52 -8.48 -11.87
CA ALA A 151 -7.63 -9.62 -11.76
C ALA A 151 -6.62 -9.67 -12.92
N GLY A 152 -5.34 -9.97 -12.62
CA GLY A 152 -4.26 -10.02 -13.61
C GLY A 152 -3.71 -8.66 -14.05
N THR A 153 -4.22 -7.54 -13.51
CA THR A 153 -3.62 -6.22 -13.77
C THR A 153 -2.24 -6.13 -13.11
N TYR A 154 -1.26 -5.63 -13.86
CA TYR A 154 0.06 -5.34 -13.31
C TYR A 154 0.00 -4.09 -12.42
N VAL A 155 -0.05 -4.33 -11.12
CA VAL A 155 -0.25 -3.32 -10.07
C VAL A 155 0.80 -2.20 -10.03
N PRO A 156 2.11 -2.47 -10.19
CA PRO A 156 3.14 -1.42 -10.09
C PRO A 156 2.95 -0.24 -11.06
N HIS A 157 2.29 -0.42 -12.20
CA HIS A 157 2.05 0.68 -13.16
C HIS A 157 0.91 1.63 -12.76
N VAL A 158 0.06 1.24 -11.83
CA VAL A 158 -1.14 2.03 -11.47
C VAL A 158 -0.80 3.09 -10.42
N LEU A 159 0.09 2.76 -9.48
CA LEU A 159 0.43 3.62 -8.34
C LEU A 159 1.04 4.98 -8.76
N PRO A 160 2.08 5.05 -9.63
CA PRO A 160 2.82 6.28 -9.85
C PRO A 160 1.97 7.42 -10.41
N GLY A 161 0.97 7.11 -11.25
CA GLY A 161 0.08 8.12 -11.83
C GLY A 161 -0.79 8.81 -10.77
N ILE A 162 -1.33 8.04 -9.83
CA ILE A 162 -2.19 8.56 -8.75
C ILE A 162 -1.34 9.38 -7.77
N SER A 163 -0.23 8.82 -7.34
CA SER A 163 0.76 9.47 -6.47
C SER A 163 1.23 10.82 -7.01
N SER A 164 1.61 10.86 -8.29
CA SER A 164 2.06 12.09 -8.95
C SER A 164 0.96 13.14 -9.02
N ALA A 165 -0.28 12.75 -9.31
CA ALA A 165 -1.41 13.69 -9.34
C ALA A 165 -1.70 14.28 -7.97
N LEU A 166 -1.64 13.46 -6.90
CA LEU A 166 -1.79 13.93 -5.52
C LEU A 166 -0.71 14.96 -5.17
N LEU A 167 0.56 14.65 -5.46
CA LEU A 167 1.69 15.55 -5.22
C LEU A 167 1.53 16.90 -5.92
N LEU A 168 0.99 16.93 -7.15
CA LEU A 168 0.83 18.15 -7.95
C LEU A 168 -0.41 18.98 -7.60
N SER A 169 -1.33 18.46 -6.78
CA SER A 169 -2.67 19.04 -6.60
C SER A 169 -2.85 19.90 -5.35
N ASP A 170 -1.79 20.12 -4.55
CA ASP A 170 -1.85 20.71 -3.20
C ASP A 170 -2.88 20.04 -2.24
N ALA A 171 -3.52 18.94 -2.66
CA ALA A 171 -4.59 18.26 -1.95
C ALA A 171 -4.09 17.31 -0.85
N GLY A 172 -2.79 17.38 -0.53
CA GLY A 172 -2.11 16.53 0.43
C GLY A 172 -1.56 15.23 -0.16
N THR A 173 -0.55 14.68 0.50
CA THR A 173 0.03 13.37 0.19
C THR A 173 -0.59 12.33 1.10
N TYR A 174 -1.32 11.37 0.52
CA TYR A 174 -1.94 10.28 1.25
C TYR A 174 -1.47 8.94 0.70
N PRO A 175 -1.29 7.92 1.55
CA PRO A 175 -0.91 6.59 1.09
C PRO A 175 -1.97 6.03 0.14
N VAL A 176 -1.49 5.46 -0.98
CA VAL A 176 -2.31 4.76 -1.96
C VAL A 176 -1.88 3.30 -1.96
N GLU A 177 -2.83 2.40 -1.78
CA GLU A 177 -2.64 0.96 -1.87
C GLU A 177 -3.36 0.48 -3.14
N VAL A 178 -2.69 -0.33 -3.95
CA VAL A 178 -3.29 -0.91 -5.15
C VAL A 178 -3.33 -2.43 -5.03
N VAL A 179 -4.53 -3.00 -5.19
CA VAL A 179 -4.80 -4.44 -5.02
C VAL A 179 -5.59 -4.97 -6.20
N ALA A 180 -5.32 -6.20 -6.65
CA ALA A 180 -6.11 -6.83 -7.70
C ALA A 180 -7.23 -7.70 -7.11
N GLU A 181 -8.31 -7.87 -7.88
CA GLU A 181 -9.41 -8.77 -7.53
C GLU A 181 -8.93 -10.22 -7.37
N GLY A 182 -9.40 -10.89 -6.31
CA GLY A 182 -9.13 -12.31 -6.06
C GLY A 182 -7.75 -12.62 -5.46
N GLU A 183 -6.93 -11.61 -5.19
CA GLU A 183 -5.64 -11.81 -4.51
C GLU A 183 -5.82 -12.06 -3.00
N GLU A 184 -4.96 -12.92 -2.46
CA GLU A 184 -4.80 -13.05 -1.02
C GLU A 184 -4.04 -11.83 -0.48
N LEU A 185 -4.72 -11.02 0.33
CA LEU A 185 -4.18 -9.76 0.83
C LEU A 185 -3.56 -9.93 2.22
N PRO A 186 -2.39 -9.31 2.50
CA PRO A 186 -1.89 -9.21 3.85
C PRO A 186 -2.88 -8.49 4.79
N PRO A 187 -2.73 -8.67 6.12
CA PRO A 187 -3.68 -8.12 7.10
C PRO A 187 -3.94 -6.62 6.96
N TYR A 188 -2.92 -5.84 6.60
CA TYR A 188 -3.02 -4.39 6.44
C TYR A 188 -4.02 -4.00 5.32
N GLN A 189 -3.81 -4.47 4.08
CA GLN A 189 -4.69 -4.16 2.97
C GLN A 189 -6.06 -4.82 3.13
N SER A 190 -6.12 -6.02 3.70
CA SER A 190 -7.38 -6.70 4.01
C SER A 190 -8.24 -5.87 4.96
N ALA A 191 -7.67 -5.37 6.06
CA ALA A 191 -8.36 -4.48 7.00
C ALA A 191 -8.82 -3.16 6.33
N ALA A 192 -7.96 -2.54 5.53
CA ALA A 192 -8.32 -1.34 4.78
C ALA A 192 -9.47 -1.60 3.79
N LEU A 193 -9.46 -2.74 3.09
CA LEU A 193 -10.49 -3.14 2.13
C LEU A 193 -11.83 -3.41 2.80
N THR A 194 -11.82 -4.11 3.93
CA THR A 194 -13.05 -4.46 4.68
C THR A 194 -13.70 -3.22 5.29
N THR A 195 -12.91 -2.26 5.75
CA THR A 195 -13.43 -1.07 6.46
C THR A 195 -13.64 0.14 5.55
N GLY A 196 -12.98 0.20 4.40
CA GLY A 196 -13.01 1.36 3.52
C GLY A 196 -14.41 1.69 2.99
N ARG A 197 -14.71 2.98 2.90
CA ARG A 197 -15.90 3.48 2.20
C ARG A 197 -15.59 3.58 0.72
N GLN A 198 -16.41 3.00 -0.14
CA GLN A 198 -16.29 3.20 -1.58
C GLN A 198 -16.59 4.66 -1.94
N ILE A 199 -15.68 5.28 -2.71
CA ILE A 199 -15.84 6.63 -3.26
C ILE A 199 -15.94 6.62 -4.79
N TRP A 200 -15.60 5.50 -5.43
CA TRP A 200 -15.75 5.32 -6.87
C TRP A 200 -15.90 3.84 -7.25
N PRO A 201 -16.70 3.48 -8.28
CA PRO A 201 -17.70 4.35 -8.90
C PRO A 201 -18.75 4.77 -7.85
N PRO A 202 -19.45 5.90 -8.06
CA PRO A 202 -20.54 6.29 -7.17
C PRO A 202 -21.58 5.17 -7.11
N ASP A 203 -22.18 4.97 -5.93
CA ASP A 203 -23.23 3.97 -5.76
C ASP A 203 -24.36 4.30 -6.75
N PRO A 204 -24.95 3.34 -7.50
CA PRO A 204 -25.94 3.65 -8.53
C PRO A 204 -27.17 4.41 -8.00
N GLY A 205 -27.41 4.39 -6.68
CA GLY A 205 -28.45 5.15 -5.99
C GLY A 205 -28.05 6.56 -5.52
N GLU A 206 -26.76 6.90 -5.53
CA GLU A 206 -26.22 8.24 -5.27
C GLU A 206 -25.89 8.93 -6.60
N ARG A 207 -26.90 9.20 -7.43
CA ARG A 207 -26.77 10.25 -8.45
C ARG A 207 -27.13 11.60 -7.82
N PRO A 208 -26.40 12.69 -8.11
CA PRO A 208 -26.82 14.03 -7.71
C PRO A 208 -28.20 14.40 -8.29
#